data_AF-T0XYX2-F1
#
_entry.id   AF-T0XYX2-F1
#
_cell.length_a   1.000
_cell.length_b   1.000
_cell.length_c   1.000
_cell.angle_alpha   90.00
_cell.angle_beta   90.00
_cell.angle_gamma   90.00
#
_symmetry.space_group_name_H-M   'P 1'
#
loop_
_entity.id
_entity.type
_entity.pdbx_description
1 polymer ?
#
loop_
_entity_poly.entity_id
_entity_poly.type
_entity_poly.pdbx_seq_one_letter_code
_entity_poly.pdbx_strand_id
1 'polypeptide(L)'
;MWQRRKGAGFWSPLFGGFLVLSVMFFAPESVLAGDLGAFQSSVVSTDLFLSWIPAQARDLKLSAGQVAALKEVQGDFKGKSLEVGRRIERNAQILSQEVSKYPIDLAKIKPAIGEISTLRGELTYHAIKSLYRVQTILNRAQWDQAKAEWAHILAARAVAPSRPPSSHPGKKQGPSSR
;
A
#
# COMPACT_ATOMS: atom_id res chain seq x y z
N MET A 1 -28.09 -22.15 49.24
CA MET A 1 -26.94 -23.09 49.25
C MET A 1 -26.64 -23.50 47.82
N TRP A 2 -25.47 -23.10 47.29
CA TRP A 2 -24.39 -23.98 46.77
C TRP A 2 -24.58 -24.39 45.29
N GLN A 3 -23.59 -24.38 44.40
CA GLN A 3 -22.23 -23.85 44.36
C GLN A 3 -21.72 -24.03 42.91
N ARG A 4 -20.70 -23.25 42.52
CA ARG A 4 -19.92 -23.29 41.27
C ARG A 4 -19.52 -24.69 40.79
N ARG A 5 -19.36 -24.84 39.47
CA ARG A 5 -18.10 -25.34 38.87
C ARG A 5 -17.71 -24.59 37.59
N LYS A 6 -16.39 -24.40 37.47
CA LYS A 6 -15.60 -23.82 36.36
C LYS A 6 -15.24 -24.89 35.32
N GLY A 7 -14.88 -24.44 34.11
CA GLY A 7 -14.08 -25.14 33.10
C GLY A 7 -14.39 -24.56 31.71
N ALA A 8 -13.61 -23.62 31.15
CA ALA A 8 -12.32 -23.77 30.47
C ALA A 8 -12.40 -24.53 29.12
N GLY A 9 -12.06 -23.82 28.03
CA GLY A 9 -11.97 -24.31 26.64
C GLY A 9 -12.32 -23.17 25.67
N PHE A 10 -11.38 -22.26 25.38
CA PHE A 10 -10.50 -22.31 24.20
C PHE A 10 -11.29 -22.22 22.89
N TRP A 11 -11.20 -21.08 22.19
CA TRP A 11 -11.06 -20.91 20.73
C TRP A 11 -11.12 -19.41 20.42
N SER A 12 -9.94 -18.78 20.42
CA SER A 12 -9.73 -17.60 19.59
C SER A 12 -9.65 -18.04 18.12
N PRO A 13 -10.15 -17.22 17.20
CA PRO A 13 -9.41 -17.00 15.97
C PRO A 13 -9.12 -15.52 15.80
N LEU A 14 -7.84 -15.21 15.92
CA LEU A 14 -7.07 -14.36 15.01
C LEU A 14 -7.91 -13.58 13.98
N PHE A 15 -8.40 -12.40 14.35
CA PHE A 15 -8.56 -11.34 13.37
C PHE A 15 -7.20 -10.68 13.20
N GLY A 16 -6.43 -11.24 12.25
CA GLY A 16 -5.33 -10.54 11.61
C GLY A 16 -5.88 -9.26 11.00
N GLY A 17 -5.61 -8.14 11.66
CA GLY A 17 -5.91 -6.81 11.19
C GLY A 17 -5.09 -6.49 9.95
N PHE A 18 -5.54 -6.95 8.79
CA PHE A 18 -5.18 -6.36 7.52
C PHE A 18 -6.00 -5.08 7.39
N LEU A 19 -5.52 -4.00 8.02
CA LEU A 19 -6.03 -2.66 7.75
C LEU A 19 -5.58 -2.28 6.33
N VAL A 20 -6.41 -2.62 5.35
CA VAL A 20 -6.41 -1.96 4.04
C VAL A 20 -6.80 -0.51 4.32
N LEU A 21 -5.80 0.34 4.56
CA LEU A 21 -6.00 1.78 4.56
C LEU A 21 -6.31 2.17 3.11
N SER A 22 -7.59 2.21 2.75
CA SER A 22 -8.08 2.83 1.52
C SER A 22 -7.78 4.32 1.57
N VAL A 23 -6.55 4.69 1.21
CA VAL A 23 -6.18 6.09 0.97
C VAL A 23 -6.74 6.44 -0.40
N MET A 24 -7.79 7.26 -0.45
CA MET A 24 -8.23 7.88 -1.69
C MET A 24 -7.05 8.64 -2.31
N PHE A 25 -6.69 8.24 -3.52
CA PHE A 25 -5.68 8.87 -4.36
C PHE A 25 -6.28 10.12 -5.00
N PHE A 26 -5.71 11.28 -4.75
CA PHE A 26 -5.83 12.43 -5.65
C PHE A 26 -4.61 12.41 -6.56
N ALA A 27 -4.80 12.02 -7.82
CA ALA A 27 -3.78 12.16 -8.85
C ALA A 27 -3.81 13.59 -9.38
N PRO A 28 -2.69 14.34 -9.38
CA PRO A 28 -2.58 15.51 -10.24
C PRO A 28 -2.30 15.02 -11.67
N GLU A 29 -3.24 15.27 -12.58
CA GLU A 29 -2.98 15.16 -14.02
C GLU A 29 -2.01 16.27 -14.44
N SER A 30 -0.80 15.90 -14.87
CA SER A 30 -0.06 16.62 -15.90
C SER A 30 1.11 15.75 -16.36
N VAL A 31 0.92 15.13 -17.52
CA VAL A 31 1.92 14.34 -18.25
C VAL A 31 2.77 15.27 -19.09
N LEU A 32 4.10 15.21 -18.96
CA LEU A 32 5.05 15.58 -20.01
C LEU A 32 6.34 14.73 -19.91
N ALA A 33 6.59 14.00 -21.00
CA ALA A 33 7.79 13.29 -21.47
C ALA A 33 8.99 13.10 -20.51
N GLY A 34 9.05 11.91 -19.89
CA GLY A 34 10.21 11.43 -19.11
C GLY A 34 9.83 10.31 -18.14
N ASP A 35 8.89 9.46 -18.58
CA ASP A 35 7.82 8.86 -17.78
C ASP A 35 8.26 8.07 -16.53
N LEU A 36 8.35 8.82 -15.42
CA LEU A 36 8.33 8.31 -14.05
C LEU A 36 6.96 8.57 -13.40
N GLY A 37 5.93 8.99 -14.16
CA GLY A 37 4.64 9.43 -13.61
C GLY A 37 3.92 8.33 -12.83
N ALA A 38 4.05 7.08 -13.27
CA ALA A 38 3.52 5.90 -12.57
C ALA A 38 4.29 5.52 -11.30
N PHE A 39 5.53 5.99 -11.14
CA PHE A 39 6.39 5.73 -9.98
C PHE A 39 6.36 6.87 -8.95
N GLN A 40 6.37 8.11 -9.42
CA GLN A 40 6.51 9.31 -8.59
C GLN A 40 5.23 9.69 -7.85
N SER A 41 4.07 9.29 -8.35
CA SER A 41 2.77 9.61 -7.74
C SER A 41 2.38 8.66 -6.60
N SER A 42 3.11 7.56 -6.39
CA SER A 42 2.69 6.52 -5.46
C SER A 42 3.86 5.84 -4.72
N VAL A 43 3.91 6.09 -3.42
CA VAL A 43 4.73 5.37 -2.44
C VAL A 43 4.50 3.85 -2.53
N VAL A 44 3.25 3.43 -2.77
CA VAL A 44 2.88 2.01 -2.89
C VAL A 44 3.47 1.41 -4.18
N SER A 45 3.41 2.14 -5.30
CA SER A 45 4.06 1.72 -6.55
C SER A 45 5.57 1.56 -6.36
N THR A 46 6.20 2.47 -5.61
CA THR A 46 7.62 2.41 -5.29
C THR A 46 7.97 1.18 -4.44
N ASP A 47 7.23 0.90 -3.36
CA ASP A 47 7.47 -0.27 -2.51
C ASP A 47 7.39 -1.59 -3.31
N LEU A 48 6.36 -1.70 -4.14
CA LEU A 48 6.12 -2.85 -5.00
C LEU A 48 7.23 -3.02 -6.03
N PHE A 49 7.68 -1.93 -6.65
CA PHE A 49 8.79 -1.96 -7.61
C PHE A 49 10.10 -2.36 -6.96
N LEU A 50 10.44 -1.79 -5.80
CA LEU A 50 11.66 -2.12 -5.06
C LEU A 50 11.68 -3.58 -4.60
N SER A 51 10.51 -4.18 -4.40
CA SER A 51 10.37 -5.60 -4.10
C SER A 51 10.45 -6.49 -5.34
N TRP A 52 10.00 -5.98 -6.49
CA TRP A 52 9.98 -6.71 -7.75
C TRP A 52 11.35 -6.72 -8.45
N ILE A 53 12.05 -5.59 -8.50
CA ILE A 53 13.25 -5.43 -9.32
C ILE A 53 14.40 -6.39 -8.98
N PRO A 54 14.70 -6.75 -7.71
CA PRO A 54 15.75 -7.70 -7.41
C PRO A 54 15.39 -9.13 -7.85
N ALA A 55 14.10 -9.45 -8.00
CA ALA A 55 13.63 -10.74 -8.48
C ALA A 55 13.83 -10.90 -9.99
N GLN A 56 13.97 -9.80 -10.73
CA GLN A 56 14.22 -9.78 -12.18
C GLN A 56 15.70 -9.93 -12.53
N ALA A 57 16.52 -10.48 -11.63
CA ALA A 57 17.96 -10.57 -11.82
C ALA A 57 18.38 -11.29 -13.11
N ARG A 58 17.64 -12.33 -13.50
CA ARG A 58 17.92 -13.07 -14.75
C ARG A 58 17.49 -12.28 -15.98
N ASP A 59 16.28 -11.74 -15.96
CA ASP A 59 15.65 -11.12 -17.12
C ASP A 59 16.30 -9.76 -17.46
N LEU A 60 16.74 -9.02 -16.45
CA LEU A 60 17.49 -7.77 -16.59
C LEU A 60 19.02 -7.98 -16.61
N LYS A 61 19.50 -9.23 -16.56
CA LYS A 61 20.92 -9.58 -16.52
C LYS A 61 21.69 -8.81 -15.44
N LEU A 62 21.12 -8.73 -14.23
CA LEU A 62 21.72 -8.01 -13.12
C LEU A 62 22.93 -8.77 -12.56
N SER A 63 24.00 -8.05 -12.25
CA SER A 63 25.12 -8.64 -11.52
C SER A 63 24.73 -8.93 -10.05
N ALA A 64 25.45 -9.85 -9.40
CA ALA A 64 25.25 -10.12 -7.98
C ALA A 64 25.41 -8.86 -7.11
N GLY A 65 26.35 -7.97 -7.46
CA GLY A 65 26.54 -6.69 -6.80
C GLY A 65 25.36 -5.73 -6.98
N GLN A 66 24.80 -5.66 -8.19
CA GLN A 66 23.57 -4.89 -8.44
C GLN A 66 22.40 -5.42 -7.63
N VAL A 67 22.19 -6.75 -7.60
CA VAL A 67 21.11 -7.36 -6.80
C VAL A 67 21.25 -7.06 -5.32
N ALA A 68 22.47 -7.13 -4.77
CA ALA A 68 22.74 -6.79 -3.37
C ALA A 68 22.40 -5.32 -3.09
N ALA A 69 22.86 -4.39 -3.95
CA ALA A 69 22.58 -2.97 -3.81
C ALA A 69 21.09 -2.63 -3.90
N LEU A 70 20.34 -3.29 -4.80
CA LEU A 70 18.89 -3.10 -4.91
C LEU A 70 18.15 -3.59 -3.65
N LYS A 71 18.58 -4.71 -3.06
CA LYS A 71 18.02 -5.20 -1.79
C LYS A 71 18.30 -4.26 -0.63
N GLU A 72 19.47 -3.61 -0.61
CA GLU A 72 19.79 -2.57 0.37
C GLU A 72 18.82 -1.38 0.22
N VAL A 73 18.64 -0.87 -1.00
CA VAL A 73 17.67 0.22 -1.27
C VAL A 73 16.25 -0.17 -0.83
N GLN A 74 15.82 -1.40 -1.12
CA GLN A 74 14.54 -1.93 -0.66
C GLN A 74 14.45 -1.94 0.87
N GLY A 75 15.49 -2.45 1.54
CA GLY A 75 15.56 -2.51 3.01
C GLY A 75 15.46 -1.14 3.65
N ASP A 76 16.23 -0.16 3.15
CA ASP A 76 16.22 1.22 3.64
C ASP A 76 14.85 1.87 3.49
N PHE A 77 14.25 1.74 2.30
CA PHE A 77 12.93 2.31 2.04
C PHE A 77 11.85 1.66 2.92
N LYS A 78 11.90 0.33 3.07
CA LYS A 78 10.97 -0.42 3.92
C LYS A 78 11.12 -0.05 5.40
N GLY A 79 12.35 0.11 5.87
CA GLY A 79 12.61 0.59 7.23
C GLY A 79 11.96 1.96 7.46
N LYS A 80 12.13 2.88 6.51
CA LYS A 80 11.56 4.23 6.59
C LYS A 80 10.03 4.23 6.48
N SER A 81 9.46 3.44 5.59
CA SER A 81 8.01 3.34 5.42
C SER A 81 7.33 2.77 6.66
N LEU A 82 7.94 1.79 7.34
CA LEU A 82 7.45 1.24 8.61
C LEU A 82 7.56 2.25 9.77
N GLU A 83 8.65 3.01 9.83
CA GLU A 83 8.81 4.09 10.82
C GLU A 83 7.73 5.15 10.66
N VAL A 84 7.55 5.67 9.44
CA VAL A 84 6.56 6.69 9.12
C VAL A 84 5.13 6.16 9.30
N GLY A 85 4.85 4.93 8.85
CA GLY A 85 3.56 4.29 9.00
C GLY A 85 3.11 4.21 10.46
N ARG A 86 4.01 3.82 11.38
CA ARG A 86 3.72 3.81 12.83
C ARG A 86 3.43 5.20 13.40
N ARG A 87 4.05 6.26 12.87
CA ARG A 87 3.78 7.65 13.28
C ARG A 87 2.43 8.13 12.76
N ILE A 88 2.09 7.80 11.52
CA ILE A 88 0.78 8.11 10.93
C ILE A 88 -0.32 7.37 11.71
N GLU A 89 -0.13 6.09 12.04
CA GLU A 89 -1.10 5.29 12.79
C GLU A 89 -1.38 5.89 14.17
N ARG A 90 -0.35 6.29 14.91
CA ARG A 90 -0.52 6.99 16.20
C ARG A 90 -1.34 8.27 16.06
N ASN A 91 -1.07 9.09 15.05
CA ASN A 91 -1.85 10.29 14.79
C ASN A 91 -3.29 9.97 14.37
N ALA A 92 -3.49 8.95 13.54
CA ALA A 92 -4.83 8.49 13.16
C ALA A 92 -5.64 8.00 14.37
N GLN A 93 -4.99 7.35 15.34
CA GLN A 93 -5.63 6.96 16.61
C GLN A 93 -6.05 8.19 17.43
N ILE A 94 -5.21 9.22 17.53
CA ILE A 94 -5.57 10.49 18.19
C ILE A 94 -6.80 11.10 17.50
N LEU A 95 -6.79 11.16 16.17
CA LEU A 95 -7.91 11.67 15.40
C LEU A 95 -9.19 10.86 15.67
N SER A 96 -9.11 9.53 15.60
CA SER A 96 -10.25 8.62 15.86
C SER A 96 -10.84 8.81 17.27
N GLN A 97 -9.97 9.00 18.28
CA GLN A 97 -10.41 9.23 19.65
C GLN A 97 -11.06 10.60 19.85
N GLU A 98 -10.60 11.65 19.16
CA GLU A 98 -11.12 13.01 19.36
C GLU A 98 -12.35 13.31 18.50
N VAL A 99 -12.47 12.75 17.29
CA VAL A 99 -13.66 12.92 16.43
C VAL A 99 -14.92 12.22 16.98
N SER A 100 -14.77 11.28 17.91
CA SER A 100 -15.89 10.60 18.57
C SER A 100 -16.44 11.40 19.78
N LYS A 101 -15.85 12.54 20.14
CA LYS A 101 -16.26 13.37 21.28
C LYS A 101 -17.05 14.60 20.86
N TYR A 102 -17.85 15.13 21.79
CA TYR A 102 -18.51 16.43 21.66
C TYR A 102 -18.29 17.28 22.94
N PRO A 103 -17.78 18.53 22.82
CA PRO A 103 -17.29 19.15 21.58
C PRO A 103 -15.98 18.50 21.11
N ILE A 104 -15.72 18.61 19.81
CA ILE A 104 -14.46 18.16 19.21
C ILE A 104 -13.32 19.08 19.67
N ASP A 105 -12.23 18.50 20.17
CA ASP A 105 -11.04 19.25 20.58
C ASP A 105 -10.13 19.56 19.37
N LEU A 106 -10.37 20.71 18.75
CA LEU A 106 -9.59 21.17 17.60
C LEU A 106 -8.11 21.42 17.93
N ALA A 107 -7.76 21.66 19.19
CA ALA A 107 -6.37 21.88 19.59
C ALA A 107 -5.53 20.60 19.47
N LYS A 108 -6.18 19.42 19.54
CA LYS A 108 -5.54 18.11 19.33
C LYS A 108 -5.61 17.63 17.89
N ILE A 109 -6.70 17.91 17.18
CA ILE A 109 -6.89 17.46 15.80
C ILE A 109 -5.96 18.17 14.82
N LYS A 110 -5.85 19.50 14.91
CA LYS A 110 -5.01 20.30 13.99
C LYS A 110 -3.56 19.83 13.93
N PRO A 111 -2.83 19.66 15.05
CA PRO A 111 -1.45 19.19 15.00
C PRO A 111 -1.35 17.76 14.46
N ALA A 112 -2.30 16.86 14.79
CA ALA A 112 -2.27 15.49 14.29
C ALA A 112 -2.46 15.41 12.77
N ILE A 113 -3.37 16.20 12.19
CA ILE A 113 -3.53 16.30 10.73
C ILE A 113 -2.26 16.89 10.09
N GLY A 114 -1.72 17.96 10.69
CA GLY A 114 -0.48 18.58 10.22
C GLY A 114 0.69 17.59 10.18
N GLU A 115 0.88 16.81 11.24
CA GLU A 115 1.93 15.79 11.28
C GLU A 115 1.72 14.70 10.24
N ILE A 116 0.49 14.21 10.04
CA ILE A 116 0.18 13.23 8.99
C ILE A 116 0.55 13.77 7.60
N SER A 117 0.25 15.04 7.32
CA SER A 117 0.62 15.69 6.06
C SER A 117 2.14 15.71 5.86
N THR A 118 2.88 16.17 6.87
CA THR A 118 4.36 16.19 6.85
C THR A 118 4.94 14.80 6.64
N LEU A 119 4.44 13.81 7.38
CA LEU A 119 4.86 12.41 7.28
C LEU A 119 4.63 11.81 5.89
N ARG A 120 3.51 12.15 5.24
CA ARG A 120 3.27 11.76 3.85
C ARG A 120 4.30 12.39 2.91
N GLY A 121 4.62 13.67 3.11
CA GLY A 121 5.68 14.36 2.36
C GLY A 121 7.05 13.70 2.53
N GLU A 122 7.43 13.37 3.75
CA GLU A 122 8.67 12.63 4.06
C GLU A 122 8.72 11.29 3.30
N LEU A 123 7.62 10.54 3.33
CA LEU A 123 7.56 9.23 2.69
C LEU A 123 7.68 9.32 1.16
N THR A 124 7.01 10.30 0.55
CA THR A 124 7.15 10.60 -0.89
C THR A 124 8.59 10.97 -1.25
N TYR A 125 9.23 11.83 -0.44
CA TYR A 125 10.64 12.18 -0.64
C TYR A 125 11.55 10.94 -0.61
N HIS A 126 11.35 10.05 0.36
CA HIS A 126 12.13 8.82 0.45
C HIS A 126 11.86 7.86 -0.71
N ALA A 127 10.63 7.79 -1.22
CA ALA A 127 10.29 6.99 -2.39
C ALA A 127 11.07 7.49 -3.62
N ILE A 128 11.03 8.80 -3.90
CA ILE A 128 11.78 9.42 -5.00
C ILE A 128 13.28 9.20 -4.85
N LYS A 129 13.82 9.41 -3.63
CA LYS A 129 15.24 9.18 -3.34
C LYS A 129 15.66 7.72 -3.61
N SER A 130 14.83 6.75 -3.23
CA SER A 130 15.10 5.33 -3.48
C SER A 130 15.08 5.00 -4.97
N LEU A 131 14.12 5.51 -5.73
CA LEU A 131 14.07 5.34 -7.19
C LEU A 131 15.31 5.92 -7.87
N TYR A 132 15.76 7.10 -7.43
CA TYR A 132 17.01 7.69 -7.92
C TYR A 132 18.22 6.78 -7.64
N ARG A 133 18.32 6.19 -6.44
CA ARG A 133 19.39 5.21 -6.14
C ARG A 133 19.33 4.00 -7.07
N VAL A 134 18.14 3.44 -7.32
CA VAL A 134 17.98 2.33 -8.28
C VAL A 134 18.49 2.72 -9.67
N GLN A 135 18.14 3.91 -10.15
CA GLN A 135 18.60 4.41 -11.44
C GLN A 135 20.14 4.51 -11.53
N THR A 136 20.82 4.82 -10.42
CA THR A 136 22.30 4.86 -10.37
C THR A 136 22.96 3.47 -10.29
N ILE A 137 22.23 2.44 -9.83
CA ILE A 137 22.72 1.07 -9.73
C ILE A 137 22.62 0.36 -11.09
N LEU A 138 21.57 0.66 -11.84
CA LEU A 138 21.29 0.06 -13.14
C LEU A 138 21.98 0.84 -14.26
N ASN A 139 22.37 0.13 -15.32
CA ASN A 139 22.72 0.82 -16.56
C ASN A 139 21.45 1.30 -17.29
N ARG A 140 21.62 2.16 -18.30
CA ARG A 140 20.50 2.76 -19.03
C ARG A 140 19.55 1.74 -19.65
N ALA A 141 20.09 0.69 -20.29
CA ALA A 141 19.27 -0.34 -20.91
C ALA A 141 18.46 -1.14 -19.88
N GLN A 142 19.09 -1.53 -18.76
CA GLN A 142 18.43 -2.20 -17.65
C GLN A 142 17.31 -1.35 -17.04
N TRP A 143 17.57 -0.06 -16.84
CA TRP A 143 16.59 0.88 -16.30
C TRP A 143 15.41 1.08 -17.25
N ASP A 144 15.67 1.26 -18.55
CA ASP A 144 14.62 1.44 -19.54
C ASP A 144 13.76 0.18 -19.69
N GLN A 145 14.37 -1.01 -19.70
CA GLN A 145 13.66 -2.28 -19.70
C GLN A 145 12.80 -2.46 -18.42
N ALA A 146 13.38 -2.20 -17.24
CA ALA A 146 12.66 -2.33 -15.97
C ALA A 146 11.44 -1.40 -15.90
N LYS A 147 11.55 -0.16 -16.38
CA LYS A 147 10.41 0.76 -16.46
C LYS A 147 9.31 0.24 -17.39
N ALA A 148 9.69 -0.24 -18.58
CA ALA A 148 8.73 -0.75 -19.55
C ALA A 148 7.95 -1.96 -19.01
N GLU A 149 8.67 -2.95 -18.45
CA GLU A 149 8.05 -4.13 -17.84
C GLU A 149 7.15 -3.75 -16.66
N TRP A 150 7.59 -2.83 -15.80
CA TRP A 150 6.78 -2.39 -14.67
C TRP A 150 5.52 -1.64 -15.11
N ALA A 151 5.61 -0.77 -16.11
CA ALA A 151 4.46 -0.07 -16.67
C ALA A 151 3.42 -1.07 -17.23
N HIS A 152 3.87 -2.14 -17.89
CA HIS A 152 2.99 -3.23 -18.32
C HIS A 152 2.31 -3.94 -17.14
N ILE A 153 3.03 -4.22 -16.06
CA ILE A 153 2.46 -4.84 -14.84
C ILE A 153 1.38 -3.94 -14.22
N LEU A 154 1.63 -2.63 -14.14
CA LEU A 154 0.66 -1.68 -13.61
C LEU A 154 -0.59 -1.57 -14.50
N ALA A 155 -0.40 -1.51 -15.82
CA ALA A 155 -1.50 -1.47 -16.79
C ALA A 155 -2.36 -2.75 -16.71
N ALA A 156 -1.74 -3.92 -16.63
CA ALA A 156 -2.46 -5.19 -16.48
C ALA A 156 -3.28 -5.24 -15.18
N ARG A 157 -2.79 -4.64 -14.09
CA ARG A 157 -3.53 -4.56 -12.81
C ARG A 157 -4.69 -3.57 -12.87
N ALA A 158 -4.59 -2.50 -13.65
CA ALA A 158 -5.66 -1.53 -13.83
C ALA A 158 -6.83 -2.07 -14.67
N VAL A 159 -6.56 -3.02 -15.57
CA VAL A 159 -7.54 -3.55 -16.53
C VAL A 159 -8.34 -4.75 -15.99
N ALA A 160 -7.97 -5.34 -14.84
CA ALA A 160 -8.68 -6.48 -14.29
C ALA A 160 -10.18 -6.15 -14.04
N PRO A 161 -11.12 -6.72 -14.82
CA PRO A 161 -12.52 -6.37 -14.69
C PRO A 161 -13.07 -6.95 -13.40
N SER A 162 -13.81 -6.12 -12.66
CA SER A 162 -14.73 -6.55 -11.62
C SER A 162 -15.60 -7.66 -12.18
N ARG A 163 -15.40 -8.89 -11.72
CA ARG A 163 -16.24 -10.03 -12.07
C ARG A 163 -17.69 -9.63 -11.79
N PRO A 164 -18.61 -9.57 -12.79
CA PRO A 164 -19.99 -9.23 -12.51
C PRO A 164 -20.57 -10.30 -11.57
N PRO A 165 -21.46 -9.92 -10.63
CA PRO A 165 -22.09 -10.88 -9.75
C PRO A 165 -22.82 -11.91 -10.60
N SER A 166 -22.51 -13.19 -10.36
CA SER A 166 -23.21 -14.31 -10.97
C SER A 166 -24.70 -14.13 -10.72
N SER A 167 -25.45 -13.87 -11.78
CA SER A 167 -26.91 -13.94 -11.79
C SER A 167 -27.31 -15.36 -11.43
N HIS A 168 -27.69 -15.61 -10.18
CA HIS A 168 -28.46 -16.79 -9.84
C HIS A 168 -29.79 -16.72 -10.60
N PRO A 169 -30.17 -17.76 -11.38
CA PRO A 169 -31.51 -17.83 -11.91
C PRO A 169 -32.47 -18.10 -10.75
N GLY A 170 -33.40 -17.18 -10.55
CA GLY A 170 -34.40 -17.23 -9.50
C GLY A 170 -35.20 -18.52 -9.50
N LYS A 171 -35.39 -19.07 -8.30
CA LYS A 171 -36.43 -20.05 -7.98
C LYS A 171 -37.78 -19.52 -8.46
N LYS A 172 -38.40 -20.18 -9.45
CA LYS A 172 -39.83 -20.07 -9.70
C LYS A 172 -40.58 -20.76 -8.56
N GLN A 173 -41.05 -19.98 -7.59
CA GLN A 173 -42.24 -20.32 -6.83
C GLN A 173 -43.44 -20.09 -7.76
N GLY A 174 -44.25 -21.13 -7.98
CA GLY A 174 -45.49 -21.01 -8.72
C GLY A 174 -46.59 -20.32 -7.90
N PRO A 175 -47.74 -20.06 -8.51
CA PRO A 175 -49.01 -20.10 -7.80
C PRO A 175 -49.89 -21.25 -8.32
N SER A 176 -50.41 -21.99 -7.34
CA SER A 176 -51.57 -22.87 -7.41
C SER A 176 -52.79 -22.17 -8.02
N SER A 177 -53.53 -22.82 -8.92
CA SER A 177 -55.00 -22.91 -8.89
C SER A 177 -55.60 -23.59 -10.14
N ARG A 178 -56.06 -24.84 -9.99
CA ARG A 178 -57.44 -25.34 -10.19
C ARG A 178 -57.45 -26.85 -10.31
#